data_AF-A0A3N2MA87-F1
#
_entry.id   AF-A0A3N2MA87-F1
#
_cell.length_a   1.000
_cell.length_b   1.000
_cell.length_c   1.000
_cell.angle_alpha   90.00
_cell.angle_beta   90.00
_cell.angle_gamma   90.00
#
_symmetry.space_group_name_H-M   'P 1'
#
loop_
_entity.id
_entity.type
_entity.pdbx_description
1 polymer ?
#
loop_
_entity_poly.entity_id
_entity_poly.type
_entity_poly.pdbx_seq_one_letter_code
_entity_poly.pdbx_strand_id
1 'polypeptide(L)'
;MSRFSITMLALFCCTIISCKREKTDGIIAVPDINLTKNISIGSSNAMDVNNLIHTQLSGSSDEEFFQNASIIDVVGDTIILLENAPTSSRLIMFNLQDGKYLGQVNHRGQGPGEYRRIIGAFVNDSNATVLIPNFDTPSVYEYSLANDSLLSIFEREQVMTMMPPVGGVESCINIALPSPGGLSILQYNSQYQRIDSISLPGVECGNFNTVWDNAGNNAVFMNADTLFTLAPGELHKLAVLSRGDKALTPQRDEEITMAIMSGEDEIELLKPYILVRNVQYTLGKILITTMTNGEKHSDLYNLSDGKMLYHSSYDELSIPSMIIVKDKTGKSQKVERLFAKNGRWYGFLNEDDSTTSDDRNDTIISFEI
;
A
#
# COMPACT_ATOMS: atom_id res chain seq x y z
N MET A 1 -28.80 69.09 -25.27
CA MET A 1 -27.85 68.18 -25.95
C MET A 1 -27.01 67.53 -24.87
N SER A 2 -27.56 66.53 -24.17
CA SER A 2 -27.27 65.10 -24.41
C SER A 2 -25.77 64.81 -24.59
N ARG A 3 -25.13 64.27 -23.55
CA ARG A 3 -24.24 63.11 -23.70
C ARG A 3 -24.37 62.22 -22.46
N PHE A 4 -24.77 61.00 -22.77
CA PHE A 4 -24.87 59.83 -21.92
C PHE A 4 -23.49 59.44 -21.36
N SER A 5 -23.46 58.96 -20.12
CA SER A 5 -22.46 57.97 -19.67
C SER A 5 -23.18 57.06 -18.67
N ILE A 6 -23.57 55.89 -19.17
CA ILE A 6 -24.15 54.80 -18.41
C ILE A 6 -22.99 54.05 -17.77
N THR A 7 -22.80 54.20 -16.46
CA THR A 7 -21.97 53.32 -15.65
C THR A 7 -22.77 52.06 -15.36
N MET A 8 -22.51 51.00 -16.15
CA MET A 8 -23.08 49.67 -15.97
C MET A 8 -22.43 49.01 -14.75
N LEU A 9 -23.16 48.98 -13.63
CA LEU A 9 -22.83 48.23 -12.42
C LEU A 9 -23.15 46.75 -12.68
N ALA A 10 -22.15 45.96 -13.07
CA ALA A 10 -22.27 44.51 -13.18
C ALA A 10 -22.20 43.90 -11.78
N LEU A 11 -23.36 43.71 -11.16
CA LEU A 11 -23.53 42.94 -9.94
C LEU A 11 -23.37 41.46 -10.31
N PHE A 12 -22.14 40.93 -10.20
CA PHE A 12 -21.88 39.51 -10.35
C PHE A 12 -22.45 38.80 -9.12
N CYS A 13 -23.65 38.23 -9.27
CA CYS A 13 -24.23 37.30 -8.31
C CYS A 13 -23.34 36.06 -8.24
N CYS A 14 -22.38 36.05 -7.32
CA CYS A 14 -21.74 34.83 -6.85
C CYS A 14 -22.81 34.02 -6.10
N THR A 15 -23.56 33.19 -6.83
CA THR A 15 -24.28 32.08 -6.23
C THR A 15 -23.23 31.13 -5.69
N ILE A 16 -22.98 31.26 -4.40
CA ILE A 16 -22.28 30.29 -3.58
C ILE A 16 -23.09 29.00 -3.69
N ILE A 17 -22.73 28.14 -4.65
CA ILE A 17 -23.13 26.74 -4.63
C ILE A 17 -22.33 26.15 -3.48
N SER A 18 -22.85 26.36 -2.28
CA SER A 18 -22.57 25.52 -1.13
C SER A 18 -23.06 24.14 -1.53
N CYS A 19 -22.16 23.34 -2.09
CA CYS A 19 -22.32 21.89 -2.07
C CYS A 19 -22.40 21.54 -0.58
N LYS A 20 -23.64 21.44 -0.10
CA LYS A 20 -23.97 20.71 1.10
C LYS A 20 -23.27 19.37 0.98
N ARG A 21 -22.22 19.20 1.77
CA ARG A 21 -21.71 17.88 2.11
C ARG A 21 -22.90 17.22 2.79
N GLU A 22 -23.62 16.39 2.06
CA GLU A 22 -24.61 15.51 2.66
C GLU A 22 -23.84 14.72 3.72
N LYS A 23 -24.13 15.03 4.99
CA LYS A 23 -23.86 14.10 6.06
C LYS A 23 -24.73 12.89 5.79
N THR A 24 -24.18 11.92 5.08
CA THR A 24 -24.61 10.53 5.20
C THR A 24 -24.25 10.07 6.61
N ASP A 25 -25.05 10.50 7.60
CA ASP A 25 -25.11 9.90 8.93
C ASP A 25 -25.83 8.53 8.83
N GLY A 26 -25.40 7.69 7.89
CA GLY A 26 -25.61 6.26 7.95
C GLY A 26 -24.39 5.70 8.68
N ILE A 27 -24.60 5.10 9.85
CA ILE A 27 -23.56 4.27 10.47
C ILE A 27 -23.23 3.19 9.45
N ILE A 28 -22.15 3.36 8.69
CA ILE A 28 -21.62 2.29 7.85
C ILE A 28 -21.19 1.22 8.84
N ALA A 29 -21.94 0.12 8.89
CA ALA A 29 -21.63 -0.98 9.77
C ALA A 29 -20.22 -1.48 9.42
N VAL A 30 -19.36 -1.58 10.43
CA VAL A 30 -18.03 -2.19 10.25
C VAL A 30 -18.27 -3.68 9.96
N PRO A 31 -17.86 -4.19 8.79
CA PRO A 31 -18.10 -5.59 8.44
C PRO A 31 -17.29 -6.54 9.34
N ASP A 32 -17.89 -7.69 9.65
CA ASP A 32 -17.23 -8.82 10.28
C ASP A 32 -16.95 -9.89 9.21
N ILE A 33 -15.69 -10.04 8.87
CA ILE A 33 -15.17 -10.95 7.86
C ILE A 33 -14.60 -12.17 8.58
N ASN A 34 -15.27 -13.31 8.45
CA ASN A 34 -14.83 -14.56 9.06
C ASN A 34 -13.82 -15.29 8.16
N LEU A 35 -12.54 -15.12 8.45
CA LEU A 35 -11.43 -15.72 7.69
C LEU A 35 -11.33 -17.24 7.86
N THR A 36 -11.82 -17.80 8.97
CA THR A 36 -11.77 -19.26 9.19
C THR A 36 -12.60 -20.04 8.18
N LYS A 37 -13.62 -19.41 7.59
CA LYS A 37 -14.47 -20.03 6.57
C LYS A 37 -13.75 -20.23 5.24
N ASN A 38 -12.67 -19.52 4.98
CA ASN A 38 -12.04 -19.49 3.66
C ASN A 38 -10.95 -20.55 3.48
N ILE A 39 -10.36 -21.04 4.58
CA ILE A 39 -9.23 -21.99 4.57
C ILE A 39 -9.51 -23.23 3.71
N SER A 40 -10.77 -23.65 3.62
CA SER A 40 -11.17 -24.88 2.92
C SER A 40 -11.97 -24.63 1.65
N ILE A 41 -12.08 -23.38 1.21
CA ILE A 41 -12.77 -23.03 -0.03
C ILE A 41 -11.80 -23.23 -1.19
N GLY A 42 -12.28 -23.77 -2.32
CA GLY A 42 -11.47 -23.85 -3.54
C GLY A 42 -11.38 -22.51 -4.24
N SER A 43 -10.27 -22.24 -4.94
CA SER A 43 -10.08 -21.03 -5.74
C SER A 43 -11.29 -20.74 -6.64
N SER A 44 -11.67 -19.47 -6.69
CA SER A 44 -12.68 -18.95 -7.60
C SER A 44 -12.20 -19.06 -9.05
N ASN A 45 -13.15 -19.13 -9.99
CA ASN A 45 -12.83 -18.91 -11.40
C ASN A 45 -12.28 -17.49 -11.59
N ALA A 46 -11.53 -17.28 -12.68
CA ALA A 46 -11.02 -15.97 -13.06
C ALA A 46 -12.13 -14.91 -13.09
N MET A 47 -11.84 -13.75 -12.51
CA MET A 47 -12.77 -12.64 -12.34
C MET A 47 -12.98 -11.90 -13.65
N ASP A 48 -14.24 -11.60 -13.98
CA ASP A 48 -14.59 -10.62 -15.01
C ASP A 48 -14.38 -9.21 -14.44
N VAL A 49 -13.51 -8.42 -15.07
CA VAL A 49 -13.12 -7.07 -14.62
C VAL A 49 -13.38 -6.04 -15.71
N ASN A 50 -13.50 -4.77 -15.29
CA ASN A 50 -13.71 -3.65 -16.20
C ASN A 50 -12.38 -2.96 -16.53
N ASN A 51 -12.32 -2.34 -17.72
CA ASN A 51 -11.22 -1.46 -18.12
C ASN A 51 -9.82 -2.06 -17.92
N LEU A 52 -9.67 -3.36 -18.23
CA LEU A 52 -8.40 -4.08 -18.22
C LEU A 52 -7.46 -3.51 -19.28
N ILE A 53 -6.28 -3.09 -18.84
CA ILE A 53 -5.20 -2.52 -19.66
C ILE A 53 -3.91 -3.29 -19.36
N HIS A 54 -3.20 -3.66 -20.43
CA HIS A 54 -1.86 -4.24 -20.41
C HIS A 54 -0.86 -3.16 -20.79
N THR A 55 0.14 -2.96 -19.94
CA THR A 55 1.25 -2.04 -20.20
C THR A 55 2.55 -2.82 -20.16
N GLN A 56 3.09 -3.11 -21.34
CA GLN A 56 4.41 -3.71 -21.49
C GLN A 56 5.48 -2.65 -21.19
N LEU A 57 6.22 -2.84 -20.10
CA LEU A 57 7.37 -2.03 -19.71
C LEU A 57 8.48 -2.15 -20.76
N SER A 58 9.12 -1.03 -21.06
CA SER A 58 10.19 -0.92 -22.03
C SER A 58 11.28 0.03 -21.56
N GLY A 59 12.53 -0.35 -21.83
CA GLY A 59 13.73 0.40 -21.49
C GLY A 59 14.81 0.21 -22.55
N SER A 60 15.81 1.08 -22.54
CA SER A 60 16.95 1.04 -23.48
C SER A 60 18.11 0.18 -22.97
N SER A 61 18.09 -0.21 -21.70
CA SER A 61 19.13 -1.01 -21.05
C SER A 61 18.57 -1.87 -19.93
N ASP A 62 19.30 -2.92 -19.55
CA ASP A 62 18.90 -3.85 -18.48
C ASP A 62 18.86 -3.18 -17.10
N GLU A 63 19.66 -2.12 -16.90
CA GLU A 63 19.70 -1.35 -15.64
C GLU A 63 18.40 -0.59 -15.38
N GLU A 64 17.57 -0.36 -16.40
CA GLU A 64 16.27 0.32 -16.27
C GLU A 64 15.17 -0.60 -15.74
N PHE A 65 15.41 -1.91 -15.74
CA PHE A 65 14.50 -2.91 -15.20
C PHE A 65 14.87 -3.29 -13.76
N PHE A 66 13.98 -4.05 -13.12
CA PHE A 66 14.09 -4.50 -11.74
C PHE A 66 13.97 -6.01 -11.65
N GLN A 67 14.60 -6.59 -10.63
CA GLN A 67 14.45 -8.02 -10.35
C GLN A 67 13.19 -8.29 -9.53
N ASN A 68 13.00 -7.51 -8.47
CA ASN A 68 11.85 -7.60 -7.59
C ASN A 68 11.47 -6.20 -7.09
N ALA A 69 10.30 -5.73 -7.51
CA ALA A 69 9.79 -4.44 -7.10
C ALA A 69 8.33 -4.54 -6.64
N SER A 70 7.97 -3.58 -5.79
CA SER A 70 6.59 -3.35 -5.36
C SER A 70 6.08 -2.05 -5.97
N ILE A 71 4.80 -2.01 -6.32
CA ILE A 71 4.14 -0.76 -6.70
C ILE A 71 3.91 0.02 -5.42
N ILE A 72 4.51 1.20 -5.30
CA ILE A 72 4.31 2.06 -4.11
C ILE A 72 3.32 3.18 -4.38
N ASP A 73 3.20 3.62 -5.64
CA ASP A 73 2.19 4.59 -6.05
C ASP A 73 1.96 4.64 -7.56
N VAL A 74 0.87 5.29 -7.97
CA VAL A 74 0.54 5.70 -9.33
C VAL A 74 0.10 7.18 -9.33
N VAL A 75 0.78 8.02 -10.11
CA VAL A 75 0.49 9.46 -10.25
C VAL A 75 0.24 9.78 -11.71
N GLY A 76 -1.01 10.14 -12.04
CA GLY A 76 -1.43 10.30 -13.44
C GLY A 76 -1.14 9.03 -14.24
N ASP A 77 -0.34 9.17 -15.30
CA ASP A 77 0.11 8.05 -16.14
C ASP A 77 1.48 7.48 -15.71
N THR A 78 1.98 7.78 -14.51
CA THR A 78 3.27 7.28 -14.03
C THR A 78 3.07 6.26 -12.93
N ILE A 79 3.62 5.06 -13.12
CA ILE A 79 3.75 4.07 -12.04
C ILE A 79 5.10 4.24 -11.36
N ILE A 80 5.11 4.12 -10.03
CA ILE A 80 6.30 4.27 -9.20
C ILE A 80 6.53 2.95 -8.47
N LEU A 81 7.70 2.36 -8.73
CA LEU A 81 8.10 1.06 -8.25
C LEU A 81 9.23 1.21 -7.25
N LEU A 82 9.17 0.49 -6.13
CA LEU A 82 10.27 0.37 -5.17
C LEU A 82 10.96 -0.98 -5.33
N GLU A 83 12.21 -0.96 -5.76
CA GLU A 83 13.13 -2.09 -5.64
C GLU A 83 13.93 -1.91 -4.35
N ASN A 84 13.84 -2.87 -3.43
CA ASN A 84 14.53 -2.81 -2.14
C ASN A 84 15.12 -4.18 -1.75
N ALA A 85 16.33 -4.43 -2.24
CA ALA A 85 17.17 -5.59 -1.96
C ALA A 85 18.40 -5.17 -1.13
N PRO A 86 19.17 -6.12 -0.54
CA PRO A 86 20.39 -5.78 0.20
C PRO A 86 21.38 -4.92 -0.61
N THR A 87 21.46 -5.17 -1.91
CA THR A 87 22.38 -4.51 -2.86
C THR A 87 21.74 -3.42 -3.72
N SER A 88 20.40 -3.33 -3.78
CA SER A 88 19.68 -2.33 -4.58
C SER A 88 18.60 -1.65 -3.74
N SER A 89 18.52 -0.32 -3.79
CA SER A 89 17.42 0.43 -3.19
C SER A 89 17.18 1.64 -4.06
N ARG A 90 16.03 1.70 -4.74
CA ARG A 90 15.70 2.77 -5.69
C ARG A 90 14.21 2.84 -6.00
N LEU A 91 13.76 4.02 -6.39
CA LEU A 91 12.44 4.22 -7.00
C LEU A 91 12.59 4.26 -8.51
N ILE A 92 11.80 3.47 -9.22
CA ILE A 92 11.85 3.30 -10.68
C ILE A 92 10.51 3.75 -11.24
N MET A 93 10.53 4.54 -12.31
CA MET A 93 9.32 5.15 -12.88
C MET A 93 9.12 4.69 -14.32
N PHE A 94 7.89 4.28 -14.63
CA PHE A 94 7.47 3.94 -15.99
C PHE A 94 6.17 4.65 -16.34
N ASN A 95 6.00 4.98 -17.61
CA ASN A 95 4.75 5.49 -18.14
C ASN A 95 3.75 4.33 -18.34
N LEU A 96 2.53 4.48 -17.84
CA LEU A 96 1.48 3.46 -17.93
C LEU A 96 0.79 3.41 -19.31
N GLN A 97 0.87 4.45 -20.13
CA GLN A 97 0.27 4.47 -21.46
C GLN A 97 1.11 3.74 -22.50
N ASP A 98 2.42 3.94 -22.49
CA ASP A 98 3.34 3.37 -23.48
C ASP A 98 4.42 2.46 -22.89
N GLY A 99 4.45 2.31 -21.57
CA GLY A 99 5.38 1.44 -20.86
C GLY A 99 6.81 1.95 -20.79
N LYS A 100 7.11 3.16 -21.29
CA LYS A 100 8.50 3.63 -21.34
C LYS A 100 9.06 3.93 -19.97
N TYR A 101 10.30 3.55 -19.76
CA TYR A 101 11.12 3.99 -18.64
C TYR A 101 11.22 5.52 -18.63
N LEU A 102 10.89 6.13 -17.50
CA LEU A 102 10.91 7.58 -17.29
C LEU A 102 12.13 8.03 -16.49
N GLY A 103 12.74 7.12 -15.73
CA GLY A 103 13.85 7.43 -14.85
C GLY A 103 13.75 6.71 -13.52
N GLN A 104 14.66 7.07 -12.63
CA GLN A 104 14.66 6.66 -11.24
C GLN A 104 14.85 7.90 -10.35
N VAL A 105 14.45 7.80 -9.08
CA VAL A 105 14.65 8.89 -8.12
C VAL A 105 15.95 8.69 -7.37
N ASN A 106 16.97 9.43 -7.75
CA ASN A 106 18.34 9.49 -7.27
C ASN A 106 18.96 8.10 -7.14
N HIS A 107 20.10 8.00 -6.48
CA HIS A 107 20.84 6.75 -6.39
C HIS A 107 21.41 6.50 -5.01
N ARG A 108 21.75 5.22 -4.82
CA ARG A 108 22.33 4.74 -3.59
C ARG A 108 23.72 5.32 -3.38
N GLY A 109 23.96 5.91 -2.21
CA GLY A 109 25.27 6.46 -1.88
C GLY A 109 25.32 7.17 -0.53
N GLN A 110 26.32 8.04 -0.36
CA GLN A 110 26.62 8.76 0.89
C GLN A 110 26.84 10.27 0.68
N GLY A 111 26.76 10.75 -0.57
CA GLY A 111 26.81 12.15 -0.91
C GLY A 111 25.53 12.92 -0.55
N PRO A 112 25.54 14.26 -0.69
CA PRO A 112 24.36 15.07 -0.43
C PRO A 112 23.17 14.66 -1.29
N GLY A 113 22.05 14.32 -0.64
CA GLY A 113 20.86 13.83 -1.33
C GLY A 113 20.96 12.38 -1.80
N GLU A 114 22.03 11.64 -1.52
CA GLU A 114 22.05 10.19 -1.75
C GLU A 114 21.51 9.46 -0.51
N TYR A 115 20.97 8.26 -0.71
CA TYR A 115 20.42 7.45 0.36
C TYR A 115 21.00 6.03 0.33
N ARG A 116 21.20 5.39 1.47
CA ARG A 116 21.69 4.00 1.49
C ARG A 116 20.58 2.98 1.25
N ARG A 117 19.41 3.26 1.81
CA ARG A 117 18.23 2.40 1.78
C ARG A 117 16.97 3.24 1.93
N ILE A 118 15.95 2.94 1.12
CA ILE A 118 14.61 3.49 1.24
C ILE A 118 13.82 2.61 2.22
N ILE A 119 13.35 3.20 3.31
CA ILE A 119 12.50 2.53 4.32
C ILE A 119 11.04 3.00 4.21
N GLY A 120 10.83 4.18 3.63
CA GLY A 120 9.52 4.66 3.19
C GLY A 120 9.72 5.66 2.06
N ALA A 121 8.72 5.76 1.18
CA ALA A 121 8.66 6.73 0.11
C ALA A 121 7.21 7.25 0.06
N PHE A 122 7.06 8.57 0.17
CA PHE A 122 5.74 9.20 0.28
C PHE A 122 5.54 10.15 -0.88
N VAL A 123 4.77 9.69 -1.84
CA VAL A 123 4.50 10.42 -3.09
C VAL A 123 3.43 11.47 -2.84
N ASN A 124 3.63 12.63 -3.45
CA ASN A 124 2.71 13.75 -3.43
C ASN A 124 2.16 13.99 -4.84
N ASP A 125 0.94 13.54 -5.07
CA ASP A 125 0.25 13.67 -6.35
C ASP A 125 0.10 15.13 -6.77
N SER A 126 -0.14 16.03 -5.80
CA SER A 126 -0.50 17.43 -6.09
C SER A 126 0.63 18.25 -6.73
N ASN A 127 1.89 17.90 -6.46
CA ASN A 127 3.06 18.58 -7.00
C ASN A 127 4.06 17.63 -7.68
N ALA A 128 3.70 16.35 -7.87
CA ALA A 128 4.54 15.31 -8.46
C ALA A 128 5.93 15.22 -7.80
N THR A 129 5.95 15.14 -6.47
CA THR A 129 7.18 14.95 -5.69
C THR A 129 7.13 13.65 -4.89
N VAL A 130 8.29 13.24 -4.36
CA VAL A 130 8.38 12.14 -3.41
C VAL A 130 9.28 12.52 -2.24
N LEU A 131 8.82 12.18 -1.04
CA LEU A 131 9.59 12.31 0.19
C LEU A 131 10.26 10.98 0.51
N ILE A 132 11.58 10.99 0.69
CA ILE A 132 12.37 9.84 1.10
C ILE A 132 13.05 10.19 2.43
N PRO A 133 12.60 9.61 3.56
CA PRO A 133 13.30 9.75 4.84
C PRO A 133 14.66 9.07 4.76
N ASN A 134 15.70 9.81 5.11
CA ASN A 134 17.01 9.20 5.23
C ASN A 134 17.01 8.25 6.44
N PHE A 135 17.56 7.06 6.21
CA PHE A 135 17.76 6.07 7.25
C PHE A 135 18.93 6.43 8.18
N ASP A 136 20.00 6.99 7.62
CA ASP A 136 21.25 7.21 8.34
C ASP A 136 21.26 8.51 9.15
N THR A 137 20.43 9.49 8.76
CA THR A 137 20.32 10.81 9.39
C THR A 137 18.86 11.20 9.61
N PRO A 138 18.55 12.06 10.60
CA PRO A 138 17.19 12.58 10.82
C PRO A 138 16.84 13.66 9.78
N SER A 139 16.99 13.34 8.50
CA SER A 139 16.65 14.20 7.37
C SER A 139 15.66 13.51 6.45
N VAL A 140 14.97 14.31 5.65
CA VAL A 140 14.06 13.88 4.60
C VAL A 140 14.42 14.61 3.34
N TYR A 141 14.51 13.87 2.25
CA TYR A 141 14.79 14.40 0.92
C TYR A 141 13.49 14.47 0.13
N GLU A 142 13.24 15.62 -0.49
CA GLU A 142 12.15 15.78 -1.45
C GLU A 142 12.74 15.81 -2.86
N TYR A 143 12.28 14.91 -3.72
CA TYR A 143 12.66 14.88 -5.13
C TYR A 143 11.48 15.19 -6.02
N SER A 144 11.77 15.81 -7.14
CA SER A 144 10.85 15.92 -8.27
C SER A 144 10.75 14.57 -8.98
N LEU A 145 9.52 14.07 -9.19
CA LEU A 145 9.29 12.87 -10.01
C LEU A 145 9.46 13.15 -11.51
N ALA A 146 9.43 14.42 -11.94
CA ALA A 146 9.51 14.79 -13.35
C ALA A 146 10.93 14.69 -13.92
N ASN A 147 11.96 14.88 -13.08
CA ASN A 147 13.34 15.03 -13.54
C ASN A 147 14.40 14.61 -12.51
N ASP A 148 13.99 13.94 -11.42
CA ASP A 148 14.88 13.46 -10.36
C ASP A 148 15.71 14.56 -9.63
N SER A 149 15.33 15.83 -9.76
CA SER A 149 16.07 16.87 -9.05
C SER A 149 15.73 16.83 -7.56
N LEU A 150 16.75 16.82 -6.69
CA LEU A 150 16.58 17.13 -5.28
C LEU A 150 16.06 18.57 -5.13
N LEU A 151 14.85 18.72 -4.60
CA LEU A 151 14.19 20.02 -4.42
C LEU A 151 14.51 20.63 -3.07
N SER A 152 14.51 19.80 -2.03
CA SER A 152 14.68 20.26 -0.66
C SER A 152 15.20 19.14 0.26
N ILE A 153 15.79 19.57 1.37
CA ILE A 153 16.18 18.72 2.48
C ILE A 153 15.57 19.35 3.73
N PHE A 154 14.80 18.57 4.48
CA PHE A 154 14.24 18.99 5.75
C PHE A 154 14.77 18.12 6.89
N GLU A 155 14.97 18.71 8.06
CA GLU A 155 15.20 17.95 9.28
C GLU A 155 13.88 17.37 9.80
N ARG A 156 13.94 16.17 10.36
CA ARG A 156 12.82 15.53 11.05
C ARG A 156 13.21 15.17 12.47
N GLU A 157 12.21 14.90 13.29
CA GLU A 157 12.42 14.30 14.61
C GLU A 157 13.18 12.97 14.46
N GLN A 158 14.23 12.79 15.27
CA GLN A 158 14.94 11.53 15.34
C GLN A 158 14.10 10.51 16.12
N VAL A 159 13.56 9.55 15.39
CA VAL A 159 12.73 8.48 15.95
C VAL A 159 13.44 7.15 15.72
N MET A 160 13.73 6.43 16.80
CA MET A 160 14.37 5.12 16.76
C MET A 160 13.29 4.03 16.79
N THR A 161 12.96 3.50 15.62
CA THR A 161 12.05 2.36 15.47
C THR A 161 12.55 1.45 14.35
N MET A 162 12.28 0.15 14.49
CA MET A 162 12.55 -0.84 13.45
C MET A 162 11.38 -0.99 12.47
N MET A 163 10.23 -0.40 12.78
CA MET A 163 9.04 -0.43 11.91
C MET A 163 9.16 0.65 10.83
N PRO A 164 8.93 0.32 9.55
CA PRO A 164 8.95 1.30 8.48
C PRO A 164 7.82 2.31 8.66
N PRO A 165 7.99 3.58 8.26
CA PRO A 165 6.90 4.53 8.25
C PRO A 165 5.89 4.18 7.14
N VAL A 166 4.59 4.40 7.41
CA VAL A 166 3.47 4.09 6.50
C VAL A 166 2.52 5.27 6.37
N GLY A 167 1.62 5.23 5.40
CA GLY A 167 0.69 6.28 5.03
C GLY A 167 1.16 7.07 3.82
N GLY A 168 0.73 8.32 3.75
CA GLY A 168 0.94 9.19 2.61
C GLY A 168 0.85 10.66 2.99
N VAL A 169 1.35 11.54 2.14
CA VAL A 169 1.36 12.98 2.39
C VAL A 169 -0.04 13.61 2.40
N GLU A 170 -1.01 12.97 1.74
CA GLU A 170 -2.41 13.43 1.68
C GLU A 170 -3.25 13.00 2.89
N SER A 171 -2.86 11.90 3.54
CA SER A 171 -3.53 11.36 4.72
C SER A 171 -2.78 11.77 5.98
N CYS A 172 -1.69 11.08 6.25
CA CYS A 172 -0.63 11.41 7.20
C CYS A 172 0.49 10.38 7.05
N ILE A 173 1.71 10.77 7.37
CA ILE A 173 2.83 9.84 7.50
C ILE A 173 2.88 9.37 8.95
N ASN A 174 2.88 8.06 9.16
CA ASN A 174 2.74 7.43 10.47
C ASN A 174 4.01 6.68 10.83
N ILE A 175 4.52 6.92 12.04
CA ILE A 175 5.67 6.23 12.60
C ILE A 175 5.24 5.51 13.89
N ALA A 176 5.31 4.19 13.88
CA ALA A 176 5.01 3.36 15.03
C ALA A 176 6.18 3.32 16.02
N LEU A 177 5.87 3.55 17.30
CA LEU A 177 6.76 3.47 18.45
C LEU A 177 6.22 2.48 19.48
N PRO A 178 6.50 1.18 19.32
CA PRO A 178 6.21 0.19 20.34
C PRO A 178 7.00 0.48 21.62
N SER A 179 6.36 0.26 22.77
CA SER A 179 6.99 0.40 24.09
C SER A 179 6.38 -0.63 25.05
N PRO A 180 7.02 -0.91 26.20
CA PRO A 180 6.42 -1.80 27.22
C PRO A 180 5.04 -1.35 27.72
N GLY A 181 4.69 -0.06 27.58
CA GLY A 181 3.39 0.49 27.99
C GLY A 181 2.31 0.45 26.90
N GLY A 182 2.64 0.00 25.69
CA GLY A 182 1.75 0.00 24.54
C GLY A 182 2.38 0.63 23.29
N LEU A 183 1.54 0.99 22.32
CA LEU A 183 1.96 1.57 21.05
C LEU A 183 1.66 3.08 21.03
N SER A 184 2.65 3.88 20.63
CA SER A 184 2.43 5.26 20.20
C SER A 184 2.62 5.37 18.69
N ILE A 185 1.75 6.09 18.01
CA ILE A 185 1.86 6.37 16.58
C ILE A 185 2.05 7.87 16.42
N LEU A 186 3.22 8.29 15.95
CA LEU A 186 3.49 9.69 15.64
C LEU A 186 3.06 10.00 14.21
N GLN A 187 2.37 11.13 14.01
CA GLN A 187 1.78 11.49 12.73
C GLN A 187 2.36 12.79 12.20
N TYR A 188 2.77 12.78 10.94
CA TYR A 188 3.49 13.87 10.29
C TYR A 188 2.78 14.31 9.00
N ASN A 189 2.94 15.59 8.66
CA ASN A 189 2.49 16.15 7.39
C ASN A 189 3.52 16.00 6.26
N SER A 190 3.26 16.61 5.11
CA SER A 190 4.13 16.59 3.92
C SER A 190 5.45 17.36 4.08
N GLN A 191 5.65 18.10 5.17
CA GLN A 191 6.92 18.72 5.54
C GLN A 191 7.60 17.96 6.68
N TYR A 192 7.14 16.75 7.00
CA TYR A 192 7.64 15.95 8.12
C TYR A 192 7.56 16.65 9.48
N GLN A 193 6.62 17.59 9.63
CA GLN A 193 6.30 18.21 10.91
C GLN A 193 5.25 17.38 11.62
N ARG A 194 5.47 17.10 12.92
CA ARG A 194 4.51 16.35 13.71
C ARG A 194 3.22 17.15 13.85
N ILE A 195 2.11 16.58 13.42
CA ILE A 195 0.78 17.18 13.47
C ILE A 195 -0.11 16.56 14.54
N ASP A 196 0.11 15.28 14.86
CA ASP A 196 -0.72 14.55 15.82
C ASP A 196 0.01 13.32 16.36
N SER A 197 -0.63 12.60 17.29
CA SER A 197 -0.21 11.29 17.76
C SER A 197 -1.39 10.48 18.29
N ILE A 198 -1.36 9.17 18.05
CA ILE A 198 -2.33 8.22 18.62
C ILE A 198 -1.62 7.42 19.71
N SER A 199 -2.22 7.33 20.90
CA SER A 199 -1.72 6.50 22.01
C SER A 199 -2.63 5.32 22.26
N LEU A 200 -2.05 4.12 22.23
CA LEU A 200 -2.74 2.84 22.39
C LEU A 200 -2.12 2.08 23.56
N PRO A 201 -2.52 2.40 24.80
CA PRO A 201 -1.96 1.76 26.00
C PRO A 201 -2.28 0.26 26.00
N GLY A 202 -1.30 -0.55 26.39
CA GLY A 202 -1.42 -2.01 26.47
C GLY A 202 -1.49 -2.75 25.14
N VAL A 203 -1.35 -2.06 24.00
CA VAL A 203 -1.24 -2.71 22.70
C VAL A 203 0.17 -3.24 22.49
N GLU A 204 0.28 -4.57 22.35
CA GLU A 204 1.53 -5.28 22.11
C GLU A 204 1.65 -5.67 20.63
N CYS A 205 2.62 -5.05 19.94
CA CYS A 205 2.94 -5.37 18.55
C CYS A 205 3.98 -6.49 18.50
N GLY A 206 3.61 -7.61 17.89
CA GLY A 206 4.52 -8.70 17.53
C GLY A 206 4.81 -8.73 16.03
N ASN A 207 5.62 -9.69 15.61
CA ASN A 207 6.07 -9.82 14.23
C ASN A 207 4.99 -10.35 13.28
N PHE A 208 4.05 -11.15 13.82
CA PHE A 208 3.08 -11.90 13.03
C PHE A 208 1.63 -11.61 13.41
N ASN A 209 1.38 -11.08 14.60
CA ASN A 209 0.04 -10.76 15.10
C ASN A 209 -0.48 -9.38 14.63
N THR A 210 0.41 -8.55 14.08
CA THR A 210 0.16 -7.16 13.70
C THR A 210 0.27 -6.99 12.20
N VAL A 211 -0.62 -6.18 11.62
CA VAL A 211 -0.41 -5.61 10.28
C VAL A 211 -0.02 -4.16 10.45
N TRP A 212 1.06 -3.76 9.80
CA TRP A 212 1.52 -2.38 9.72
C TRP A 212 2.06 -2.15 8.31
N ASP A 213 1.22 -1.62 7.43
CA ASP A 213 1.52 -1.55 6.00
C ASP A 213 0.75 -0.41 5.32
N ASN A 214 1.00 -0.22 4.03
CA ASN A 214 0.25 0.63 3.13
C ASN A 214 -0.80 -0.15 2.35
N ALA A 215 -2.03 0.37 2.33
CA ALA A 215 -3.08 0.00 1.39
C ALA A 215 -3.34 1.19 0.47
N GLY A 216 -2.76 1.14 -0.75
CA GLY A 216 -2.54 2.34 -1.54
C GLY A 216 -1.68 3.36 -0.77
N ASN A 217 -2.14 4.61 -0.71
CA ASN A 217 -1.45 5.70 0.00
C ASN A 217 -1.92 5.88 1.46
N ASN A 218 -2.70 4.93 1.98
CA ASN A 218 -3.23 4.98 3.33
C ASN A 218 -2.53 3.96 4.21
N ALA A 219 -2.25 4.36 5.44
CA ALA A 219 -1.75 3.44 6.44
C ALA A 219 -2.89 2.51 6.89
N VAL A 220 -2.56 1.23 7.04
CA VAL A 220 -3.40 0.25 7.70
C VAL A 220 -2.68 -0.35 8.89
N PHE A 221 -3.44 -0.50 9.96
CA PHE A 221 -2.97 -1.10 11.21
C PHE A 221 -3.96 -2.16 11.66
N MET A 222 -3.49 -3.37 11.93
CA MET A 222 -4.31 -4.40 12.56
C MET A 222 -3.76 -4.72 13.94
N ASN A 223 -4.64 -4.68 14.94
CA ASN A 223 -4.36 -5.20 16.27
C ASN A 223 -5.42 -6.25 16.62
N ALA A 224 -4.96 -7.42 17.06
CA ALA A 224 -5.80 -8.61 17.17
C ALA A 224 -6.60 -8.79 15.86
N ASP A 225 -7.92 -8.84 15.94
CA ASP A 225 -8.80 -9.07 14.78
C ASP A 225 -9.39 -7.77 14.22
N THR A 226 -9.03 -6.58 14.71
CA THR A 226 -9.60 -5.33 14.17
C THR A 226 -8.60 -4.64 13.25
N LEU A 227 -9.03 -4.41 12.02
CA LEU A 227 -8.29 -3.64 11.01
C LEU A 227 -8.74 -2.19 11.03
N PHE A 228 -7.76 -1.28 11.05
CA PHE A 228 -7.94 0.16 11.08
C PHE A 228 -7.26 0.81 9.87
N THR A 229 -7.82 1.93 9.42
CA THR A 229 -7.08 2.96 8.69
C THR A 229 -6.81 4.14 9.63
N LEU A 230 -5.72 4.87 9.36
CA LEU A 230 -5.26 5.95 10.20
C LEU A 230 -5.60 7.30 9.57
N ALA A 231 -6.16 8.18 10.38
CA ALA A 231 -6.31 9.60 10.09
C ALA A 231 -5.58 10.40 11.19
N PRO A 232 -5.33 11.71 10.99
CA PRO A 232 -4.75 12.54 12.06
C PRO A 232 -5.57 12.44 13.36
N GLY A 233 -4.92 11.96 14.42
CA GLY A 233 -5.48 11.79 15.76
C GLY A 233 -6.41 10.60 15.95
N GLU A 234 -6.73 9.85 14.90
CA GLU A 234 -7.85 8.91 14.90
C GLU A 234 -7.54 7.57 14.23
N LEU A 235 -8.09 6.50 14.81
CA LEU A 235 -8.20 5.18 14.18
C LEU A 235 -9.63 4.97 13.70
N HIS A 236 -9.81 4.76 12.40
CA HIS A 236 -11.10 4.38 11.84
C HIS A 236 -11.12 2.89 11.57
N LYS A 237 -12.09 2.20 12.17
CA LYS A 237 -12.29 0.76 11.93
C LYS A 237 -12.70 0.54 10.47
N LEU A 238 -11.94 -0.30 9.77
CA LEU A 238 -12.26 -0.75 8.41
C LEU A 238 -13.07 -2.04 8.43
N ALA A 239 -12.63 -3.02 9.23
CA ALA A 239 -13.25 -4.34 9.31
C ALA A 239 -12.84 -5.05 10.62
N VAL A 240 -13.62 -6.04 11.03
CA VAL A 240 -13.20 -7.08 11.96
C VAL A 240 -12.87 -8.32 11.13
N LEU A 241 -11.65 -8.82 11.27
CA LEU A 241 -11.10 -9.99 10.58
C LEU A 241 -11.11 -11.17 11.56
N SER A 242 -12.27 -11.77 11.74
CA SER A 242 -12.49 -12.84 12.72
C SER A 242 -11.69 -14.09 12.36
N ARG A 243 -10.72 -14.44 13.23
CA ARG A 243 -9.84 -15.62 13.07
C ARG A 243 -10.14 -16.76 14.04
N GLY A 244 -11.04 -16.53 15.01
CA GLY A 244 -11.45 -17.55 15.97
C GLY A 244 -10.28 -18.09 16.80
N ASP A 245 -10.22 -19.41 16.96
CA ASP A 245 -9.13 -20.12 17.66
C ASP A 245 -7.79 -20.10 16.90
N LYS A 246 -7.79 -19.61 15.66
CA LYS A 246 -6.59 -19.44 14.82
C LYS A 246 -5.98 -18.04 14.92
N ALA A 247 -6.52 -17.16 15.76
CA ALA A 247 -5.91 -15.86 16.04
C ALA A 247 -4.57 -16.04 16.79
N LEU A 248 -3.53 -15.32 16.36
CA LEU A 248 -2.25 -15.30 17.06
C LEU A 248 -2.25 -14.19 18.12
N THR A 249 -2.11 -14.56 19.39
CA THR A 249 -1.99 -13.61 20.51
C THR A 249 -0.57 -13.03 20.59
N PRO A 250 -0.37 -11.80 21.10
CA PRO A 250 0.96 -11.21 21.27
C PRO A 250 1.96 -12.07 22.04
N GLN A 251 1.55 -12.67 23.16
CA GLN A 251 2.44 -13.50 23.99
C GLN A 251 2.93 -14.72 23.22
N ARG A 252 2.03 -15.34 22.45
CA ARG A 252 2.37 -16.48 21.60
C ARG A 252 3.25 -16.10 20.41
N ASP A 253 3.06 -14.90 19.85
CA ASP A 253 3.94 -14.35 18.81
C ASP A 253 5.37 -14.17 19.32
N GLU A 254 5.54 -13.66 20.54
CA GLU A 254 6.85 -13.55 21.20
C GLU A 254 7.52 -14.91 21.40
N GLU A 255 6.77 -15.91 21.91
CA GLU A 255 7.25 -17.29 22.07
C GLU A 255 7.72 -17.89 20.73
N ILE A 256 6.93 -17.74 19.67
CA ILE A 256 7.26 -18.23 18.33
C ILE A 256 8.49 -17.50 17.79
N THR A 257 8.56 -16.18 17.94
CA THR A 257 9.72 -15.39 17.52
C THR A 257 11.01 -15.88 18.20
N MET A 258 10.98 -16.13 19.50
CA MET A 258 12.14 -16.67 20.24
C MET A 258 12.54 -18.08 19.78
N ALA A 259 11.56 -18.94 19.48
CA ALA A 259 11.79 -20.28 18.96
C ALA A 259 12.45 -20.24 17.57
N ILE A 260 11.97 -19.38 16.67
CA ILE A 260 12.58 -19.16 15.34
C ILE A 260 14.02 -18.65 15.48
N MET A 261 14.26 -17.68 16.35
CA MET A 261 15.62 -17.19 16.63
C MET A 261 16.54 -18.28 17.20
N SER A 262 15.97 -19.32 17.81
CA SER A 262 16.69 -20.49 18.33
C SER A 262 16.85 -21.61 17.29
N GLY A 263 16.35 -21.41 16.07
CA GLY A 263 16.53 -22.32 14.93
C GLY A 263 15.34 -23.25 14.64
N GLU A 264 14.19 -23.05 15.28
CA GLU A 264 12.96 -23.78 14.92
C GLU A 264 12.37 -23.29 13.59
N ASP A 265 11.64 -24.16 12.90
CA ASP A 265 11.06 -23.86 11.60
C ASP A 265 9.84 -22.91 11.74
N GLU A 266 9.97 -21.73 11.15
CA GLU A 266 8.93 -20.69 11.19
C GLU A 266 7.60 -21.17 10.61
N ILE A 267 7.62 -21.89 9.48
CA ILE A 267 6.40 -22.32 8.80
C ILE A 267 5.65 -23.32 9.70
N GLU A 268 6.34 -24.33 10.23
CA GLU A 268 5.75 -25.32 11.13
C GLU A 268 5.13 -24.68 12.38
N LEU A 269 5.81 -23.71 13.00
CA LEU A 269 5.31 -23.00 14.19
C LEU A 269 4.06 -22.16 13.89
N LEU A 270 3.98 -21.61 12.68
CA LEU A 270 2.90 -20.72 12.26
C LEU A 270 1.70 -21.44 11.64
N LYS A 271 1.83 -22.72 11.22
CA LYS A 271 0.75 -23.53 10.63
C LYS A 271 -0.61 -23.46 11.34
N PRO A 272 -0.70 -23.44 12.69
CA PRO A 272 -2.00 -23.42 13.38
C PRO A 272 -2.80 -22.12 13.17
N TYR A 273 -2.13 -21.02 12.82
CA TYR A 273 -2.68 -19.66 12.85
C TYR A 273 -3.07 -19.15 11.46
N ILE A 274 -3.98 -18.18 11.44
CA ILE A 274 -4.27 -17.36 10.25
C ILE A 274 -3.52 -16.05 10.40
N LEU A 275 -2.58 -15.79 9.51
CA LEU A 275 -1.76 -14.57 9.52
C LEU A 275 -2.18 -13.66 8.39
N VAL A 276 -2.54 -12.41 8.70
CA VAL A 276 -2.82 -11.40 7.68
C VAL A 276 -1.47 -10.83 7.22
N ARG A 277 -1.19 -10.90 5.92
CA ARG A 277 0.13 -10.60 5.33
C ARG A 277 0.13 -9.40 4.40
N ASN A 278 -0.98 -9.12 3.75
CA ASN A 278 -1.12 -7.94 2.90
C ASN A 278 -2.58 -7.48 2.88
N VAL A 279 -2.77 -6.18 2.78
CA VAL A 279 -4.08 -5.56 2.66
C VAL A 279 -4.01 -4.47 1.61
N GLN A 280 -4.95 -4.48 0.66
CA GLN A 280 -5.14 -3.40 -0.30
C GLN A 280 -6.63 -3.05 -0.33
N TYR A 281 -6.97 -1.77 -0.47
CA TYR A 281 -8.38 -1.38 -0.61
C TYR A 281 -8.56 -0.16 -1.48
N THR A 282 -9.68 -0.10 -2.17
CA THR A 282 -10.11 1.09 -2.91
C THR A 282 -11.61 1.01 -3.22
N LEU A 283 -12.30 2.17 -3.30
CA LEU A 283 -13.73 2.29 -3.60
C LEU A 283 -14.66 1.26 -2.91
N GLY A 284 -14.47 1.04 -1.61
CA GLY A 284 -15.31 0.12 -0.83
C GLY A 284 -15.03 -1.37 -1.10
N LYS A 285 -13.94 -1.70 -1.77
CA LYS A 285 -13.45 -3.07 -1.94
C LYS A 285 -12.16 -3.25 -1.15
N ILE A 286 -11.97 -4.40 -0.52
CA ILE A 286 -10.75 -4.75 0.22
C ILE A 286 -10.26 -6.12 -0.21
N LEU A 287 -8.98 -6.22 -0.55
CA LEU A 287 -8.24 -7.45 -0.76
C LEU A 287 -7.45 -7.73 0.52
N ILE A 288 -7.65 -8.91 1.08
CA ILE A 288 -6.94 -9.38 2.28
C ILE A 288 -6.19 -10.63 1.88
N THR A 289 -4.86 -10.58 1.97
CA THR A 289 -4.04 -11.77 1.81
C THR A 289 -3.70 -12.36 3.17
N THR A 290 -4.05 -13.62 3.35
CA THR A 290 -3.72 -14.40 4.55
C THR A 290 -2.72 -15.50 4.23
N MET A 291 -2.03 -16.00 5.25
CA MET A 291 -1.21 -17.21 5.20
C MET A 291 -1.71 -18.17 6.28
N THR A 292 -2.02 -19.41 5.89
CA THR A 292 -2.47 -20.48 6.79
C THR A 292 -1.97 -21.81 6.25
N ASN A 293 -1.46 -22.69 7.13
CA ASN A 293 -1.00 -24.02 6.74
C ASN A 293 0.04 -24.07 5.59
N GLY A 294 0.90 -23.04 5.47
CA GLY A 294 1.89 -22.96 4.40
C GLY A 294 1.33 -22.58 3.01
N GLU A 295 0.06 -22.19 2.93
CA GLU A 295 -0.57 -21.62 1.73
C GLU A 295 -0.91 -20.16 1.97
N LYS A 296 -0.95 -19.37 0.90
CA LYS A 296 -1.51 -18.02 0.89
C LYS A 296 -2.89 -18.01 0.24
N HIS A 297 -3.75 -17.17 0.77
CA HIS A 297 -5.08 -16.92 0.22
C HIS A 297 -5.28 -15.43 0.00
N SER A 298 -5.64 -15.00 -1.20
CA SER A 298 -6.02 -13.61 -1.48
C SER A 298 -7.53 -13.51 -1.68
N ASP A 299 -8.19 -12.86 -0.73
CA ASP A 299 -9.65 -12.77 -0.65
C ASP A 299 -10.11 -11.34 -0.87
N LEU A 300 -10.98 -11.13 -1.87
CA LEU A 300 -11.58 -9.83 -2.13
C LEU A 300 -12.97 -9.77 -1.50
N TYR A 301 -13.25 -8.68 -0.79
CA TYR A 301 -14.54 -8.43 -0.16
C TYR A 301 -15.11 -7.07 -0.55
N ASN A 302 -16.43 -6.97 -0.43
CA ASN A 302 -17.11 -5.70 -0.33
C ASN A 302 -17.09 -5.20 1.13
N LEU A 303 -16.53 -4.01 1.36
CA LEU A 303 -16.43 -3.40 2.70
C LEU A 303 -17.80 -2.99 3.26
N SER A 304 -18.84 -2.80 2.44
CA SER A 304 -20.14 -2.37 2.96
C SER A 304 -20.87 -3.46 3.74
N ASP A 305 -20.60 -4.73 3.42
CA ASP A 305 -21.35 -5.89 3.95
C ASP A 305 -20.47 -7.09 4.32
N GLY A 306 -19.16 -7.01 4.08
CA GLY A 306 -18.21 -8.11 4.34
C GLY A 306 -18.37 -9.30 3.39
N LYS A 307 -19.15 -9.17 2.31
CA LYS A 307 -19.38 -10.27 1.39
C LYS A 307 -18.14 -10.53 0.55
N MET A 308 -17.67 -11.78 0.56
CA MET A 308 -16.59 -12.24 -0.32
C MET A 308 -17.04 -12.21 -1.78
N LEU A 309 -16.21 -11.61 -2.62
CA LEU A 309 -16.38 -11.45 -4.06
C LEU A 309 -15.47 -12.41 -4.83
N TYR A 310 -14.31 -12.73 -4.26
CA TYR A 310 -13.30 -13.57 -4.89
C TYR A 310 -12.38 -14.20 -3.84
N HIS A 311 -11.87 -15.38 -4.17
CA HIS A 311 -10.91 -16.13 -3.38
C HIS A 311 -9.92 -16.81 -4.32
N SER A 312 -8.63 -16.69 -4.04
CA SER A 312 -7.56 -17.47 -4.68
C SER A 312 -6.68 -18.10 -3.61
N SER A 313 -6.26 -19.35 -3.82
CA SER A 313 -5.23 -20.04 -3.03
C SER A 313 -3.99 -20.33 -3.88
N TYR A 314 -2.81 -20.19 -3.28
CA TYR A 314 -1.51 -20.44 -3.92
C TYR A 314 -0.43 -20.77 -2.87
N ASP A 315 0.55 -21.59 -3.25
CA ASP A 315 1.61 -22.12 -2.39
C ASP A 315 2.90 -21.28 -2.41
N GLU A 316 3.07 -20.41 -3.40
CA GLU A 316 4.25 -19.54 -3.49
C GLU A 316 4.19 -18.39 -2.47
N LEU A 317 4.82 -18.61 -1.32
CA LEU A 317 4.84 -17.67 -0.18
C LEU A 317 5.60 -16.36 -0.46
N SER A 318 6.39 -16.28 -1.52
CA SER A 318 7.10 -15.06 -1.92
C SER A 318 6.14 -14.00 -2.48
N ILE A 319 4.99 -14.42 -3.05
CA ILE A 319 4.02 -13.53 -3.69
C ILE A 319 3.14 -12.87 -2.62
N PRO A 320 3.16 -11.53 -2.46
CA PRO A 320 2.43 -10.84 -1.40
C PRO A 320 0.90 -10.89 -1.58
N SER A 321 0.42 -10.92 -2.81
CA SER A 321 -1.01 -11.01 -3.17
C SER A 321 -1.16 -11.46 -4.62
N MET A 322 -2.24 -12.17 -4.94
CA MET A 322 -2.53 -12.64 -6.31
C MET A 322 -4.03 -12.72 -6.58
N ILE A 323 -4.45 -12.28 -7.76
CA ILE A 323 -5.79 -12.56 -8.28
C ILE A 323 -5.70 -13.05 -9.73
N ILE A 324 -6.70 -13.79 -10.18
CA ILE A 324 -6.83 -14.22 -11.57
C ILE A 324 -7.97 -13.45 -12.22
N VAL A 325 -7.68 -12.74 -13.30
CA VAL A 325 -8.67 -11.96 -14.08
C VAL A 325 -8.84 -12.55 -15.47
N LYS A 326 -9.96 -12.27 -16.12
CA LYS A 326 -10.18 -12.61 -17.53
C LYS A 326 -9.84 -11.42 -18.42
N ASP A 327 -9.13 -11.68 -19.50
CA ASP A 327 -8.98 -10.70 -20.57
C ASP A 327 -10.23 -10.64 -21.47
N LYS A 328 -10.21 -9.75 -22.45
CA LYS A 328 -11.32 -9.55 -23.42
C LYS A 328 -11.59 -10.78 -24.29
N THR A 329 -10.66 -11.72 -24.37
CA THR A 329 -10.80 -12.99 -25.09
C THR A 329 -11.34 -14.12 -24.19
N GLY A 330 -11.46 -13.86 -22.88
CA GLY A 330 -11.83 -14.85 -21.87
C GLY A 330 -10.66 -15.66 -21.33
N LYS A 331 -9.41 -15.36 -21.74
CA LYS A 331 -8.21 -16.03 -21.23
C LYS A 331 -7.96 -15.55 -19.80
N SER A 332 -7.65 -16.50 -18.92
CA SER A 332 -7.28 -16.20 -17.53
C SER A 332 -5.85 -15.67 -17.45
N GLN A 333 -5.65 -14.65 -16.63
CA GLN A 333 -4.39 -13.96 -16.42
C GLN A 333 -4.11 -13.83 -14.92
N LYS A 334 -2.95 -14.32 -14.48
CA LYS A 334 -2.51 -14.26 -13.09
C LYS A 334 -1.86 -12.91 -12.86
N VAL A 335 -2.43 -12.12 -11.95
CA VAL A 335 -1.96 -10.78 -11.59
C VAL A 335 -1.46 -10.83 -10.15
N GLU A 336 -0.21 -10.42 -9.94
CA GLU A 336 0.49 -10.53 -8.65
C GLU A 336 0.94 -9.16 -8.12
N ARG A 337 1.27 -9.11 -6.83
CA ARG A 337 1.75 -7.90 -6.11
C ARG A 337 0.80 -6.72 -6.30
N LEU A 338 -0.46 -6.94 -5.93
CA LEU A 338 -1.54 -5.99 -6.15
C LEU A 338 -1.31 -4.70 -5.38
N PHE A 339 -1.66 -3.59 -6.02
CA PHE A 339 -1.74 -2.25 -5.46
C PHE A 339 -3.08 -1.63 -5.86
N ALA A 340 -3.74 -0.92 -4.95
CA ALA A 340 -5.04 -0.31 -5.21
C ALA A 340 -5.04 1.18 -4.88
N LYS A 341 -5.50 2.01 -5.81
CA LYS A 341 -5.64 3.46 -5.62
C LYS A 341 -6.75 4.01 -6.49
N ASN A 342 -7.55 4.92 -5.94
CA ASN A 342 -8.57 5.68 -6.67
C ASN A 342 -9.52 4.86 -7.56
N GLY A 343 -9.92 3.67 -7.12
CA GLY A 343 -10.84 2.79 -7.83
C GLY A 343 -10.20 1.82 -8.82
N ARG A 344 -8.89 1.94 -9.04
CA ARG A 344 -8.15 1.04 -9.92
C ARG A 344 -7.24 0.14 -9.12
N TRP A 345 -7.10 -1.07 -9.64
CA TRP A 345 -6.17 -2.08 -9.19
C TRP A 345 -5.05 -2.21 -10.21
N TYR A 346 -3.85 -2.43 -9.71
CA TYR A 346 -2.61 -2.55 -10.47
C TYR A 346 -1.87 -3.79 -9.97
N GLY A 347 -1.12 -4.44 -10.84
CA GLY A 347 -0.24 -5.55 -10.46
C GLY A 347 0.62 -5.99 -11.63
N PHE A 348 1.48 -6.98 -11.40
CA PHE A 348 2.33 -7.56 -12.44
C PHE A 348 1.62 -8.77 -13.05
N LEU A 349 1.64 -8.87 -14.38
CA LEU A 349 1.24 -10.09 -15.06
C LEU A 349 2.31 -11.16 -14.80
N ASN A 350 1.88 -12.33 -14.34
CA ASN A 350 2.73 -13.52 -14.35
C ASN A 350 2.45 -14.31 -15.65
N GLU A 351 3.49 -14.42 -16.48
CA GLU A 351 3.47 -15.19 -17.73
C GLU A 351 4.13 -16.57 -17.50
N ASP A 352 3.40 -17.47 -16.81
CA ASP A 352 3.86 -18.83 -16.44
C ASP A 352 3.99 -19.80 -17.66
N ASP A 353 4.64 -19.43 -18.78
CA ASP A 353 4.75 -20.32 -19.96
C ASP A 353 6.09 -20.30 -20.74
N SER A 354 7.17 -19.65 -20.29
CA SER A 354 8.49 -19.76 -20.96
C SER A 354 9.63 -20.27 -20.08
N THR A 355 10.15 -21.44 -20.44
CA THR A 355 11.32 -22.13 -19.86
C THR A 355 12.66 -21.44 -20.15
N THR A 356 12.74 -20.11 -20.09
CA THR A 356 13.99 -19.36 -20.23
C THR A 356 14.10 -18.39 -19.08
N SER A 357 15.04 -18.69 -18.17
CA SER A 357 15.32 -18.04 -16.89
C SER A 357 15.83 -16.60 -16.98
N ASP A 358 15.32 -15.80 -17.91
CA ASP A 358 15.55 -14.36 -18.00
C ASP A 358 14.26 -13.57 -17.69
N ASP A 359 13.29 -14.19 -17.00
CA ASP A 359 11.95 -13.69 -16.68
C ASP A 359 11.98 -12.31 -15.97
N ARG A 360 11.95 -11.25 -16.77
CA ARG A 360 11.75 -9.88 -16.30
C ARG A 360 10.24 -9.66 -16.16
N ASN A 361 9.81 -9.12 -15.02
CA ASN A 361 8.41 -8.81 -14.73
C ASN A 361 7.98 -7.57 -15.54
N ASP A 362 7.74 -7.77 -16.83
CA ASP A 362 7.69 -6.66 -17.79
C ASP A 362 6.30 -6.15 -18.11
N THR A 363 5.22 -6.71 -17.55
CA THR A 363 3.87 -6.23 -17.87
C THR A 363 3.12 -5.81 -16.62
N ILE A 364 2.72 -4.54 -16.59
CA ILE A 364 1.78 -4.02 -15.60
C ILE A 364 0.37 -4.23 -16.14
N ILE A 365 -0.50 -4.77 -15.29
CA ILE A 365 -1.93 -4.90 -15.54
C ILE A 365 -2.65 -3.88 -14.67
N SER A 366 -3.62 -3.17 -15.26
CA SER A 366 -4.55 -2.33 -14.48
C SER A 366 -6.00 -2.56 -14.86
N PHE A 367 -6.91 -2.49 -13.89
CA PHE A 367 -8.34 -2.80 -14.06
C PHE A 367 -9.20 -2.21 -12.93
N GLU A 368 -10.51 -2.32 -13.11
CA GLU A 368 -11.55 -1.89 -12.15
C GLU A 368 -12.45 -3.07 -11.77
N ILE A 369 -12.90 -3.12 -10.51
CA ILE A 369 -13.73 -4.20 -9.94
C ILE A 369 -15.10 -3.70 -9.51
#